data_AF-A0A9X2WP30-F1
#
_entry.id   AF-A0A9X2WP30-F1
#
_cell.length_a   1.000
_cell.length_b   1.000
_cell.length_c   1.000
_cell.angle_alpha   90.00
_cell.angle_beta   90.00
_cell.angle_gamma   90.00
#
_symmetry.space_group_name_H-M   'P 1'
#
loop_
_entity.id
_entity.type
_entity.pdbx_description
1 polymer ?
#
loop_
_entity_poly.entity_id
_entity_poly.type
_entity_poly.pdbx_seq_one_letter_code
_entity_poly.pdbx_strand_id
1 'polypeptide(L)'
;MRANTGEVMGLFAYGHPFLDGNGRTMLLIHTELCHRANFSVEWEKTTKFDYLTALSKEIEKPRDKALNTYLSQFIGSPRSRDSWGGAIKSIQGLDGAGETNNVDGDYSDEQVSREYSAYKLERERIE
;
A
#
# COMPACT_ATOMS: atom_id res chain seq x y z
N MET A 1 1.89 10.36 -10.27
CA MET A 1 2.07 8.90 -10.29
C MET A 1 3.53 8.49 -10.17
N ARG A 2 4.32 8.41 -11.24
CA ARG A 2 5.66 7.77 -11.20
C ARG A 2 6.61 8.29 -10.12
N ALA A 3 6.70 9.61 -9.93
CA ALA A 3 7.57 10.22 -8.91
C ALA A 3 7.07 10.03 -7.46
N ASN A 4 5.80 9.70 -7.27
CA ASN A 4 5.12 9.57 -5.97
C ASN A 4 4.40 8.21 -5.89
N THR A 5 5.01 7.15 -6.45
CA THR A 5 4.39 5.83 -6.61
C THR A 5 4.04 5.19 -5.26
N GLY A 6 4.95 5.26 -4.29
CA GLY A 6 4.74 4.81 -2.92
C GLY A 6 3.78 5.70 -2.14
N GLU A 7 3.85 7.01 -2.31
CA GLU A 7 2.93 7.95 -1.64
C GLU A 7 1.46 7.66 -2.00
N VAL A 8 1.17 7.42 -3.29
CA VAL A 8 -0.17 7.03 -3.76
C VAL A 8 -0.62 5.69 -3.15
N MET A 9 0.28 4.72 -3.02
CA MET A 9 -0.02 3.46 -2.34
C MET A 9 -0.28 3.67 -0.83
N GLY A 10 0.51 4.52 -0.19
CA GLY A 10 0.36 4.87 1.23
C GLY A 10 -0.99 5.53 1.53
N LEU A 11 -1.50 6.36 0.62
CA LEU A 11 -2.85 6.94 0.72
C LEU A 11 -3.95 5.87 0.70
N PHE A 12 -3.85 4.89 -0.20
CA PHE A 12 -4.77 3.76 -0.23
C PHE A 12 -4.71 2.92 1.04
N ALA A 13 -3.50 2.65 1.54
CA ALA A 13 -3.29 1.85 2.73
C ALA A 13 -3.85 2.51 3.99
N TYR A 14 -3.69 3.83 4.08
CA TYR A 14 -4.25 4.63 5.15
C TYR A 14 -5.78 4.64 5.13
N GLY A 15 -6.39 4.78 3.95
CA GLY A 15 -7.84 4.84 3.83
C GLY A 15 -8.54 3.53 4.22
N HIS A 16 -7.86 2.38 4.09
CA HIS A 16 -8.31 1.03 4.44
C HIS A 16 -9.84 0.80 4.33
N PRO A 17 -10.45 1.04 3.15
CA PRO A 17 -11.90 1.25 3.05
C PRO A 17 -12.76 -0.02 3.14
N PHE A 18 -12.15 -1.22 3.08
CA PHE A 18 -12.87 -2.49 3.10
C PHE A 18 -12.67 -3.23 4.43
N LEU A 19 -13.60 -4.13 4.78
CA LEU A 19 -13.47 -4.98 5.97
C LEU A 19 -12.39 -6.07 5.80
N ASP A 20 -12.24 -6.60 4.58
CA ASP A 20 -11.15 -7.48 4.15
C ASP A 20 -10.80 -7.18 2.68
N GLY A 21 -9.62 -7.60 2.25
CA GLY A 21 -9.21 -7.54 0.85
C GLY A 21 -8.59 -6.21 0.44
N ASN A 22 -8.27 -5.32 1.39
CA ASN A 22 -7.58 -4.05 1.12
C ASN A 22 -6.28 -4.28 0.35
N GLY A 23 -5.39 -5.14 0.85
CA GLY A 23 -4.08 -5.38 0.20
C GLY A 23 -4.19 -5.79 -1.29
N ARG A 24 -5.10 -6.72 -1.62
CA ARG A 24 -5.33 -7.17 -3.01
C ARG A 24 -5.91 -6.06 -3.88
N THR A 25 -6.94 -5.40 -3.36
CA THR A 25 -7.67 -4.36 -4.09
C THR A 25 -6.77 -3.16 -4.38
N MET A 26 -5.99 -2.73 -3.38
CA MET A 26 -5.05 -1.63 -3.50
C MET A 26 -3.94 -1.94 -4.50
N LEU A 27 -3.36 -3.15 -4.50
CA LEU A 27 -2.36 -3.56 -5.48
C LEU A 27 -2.90 -3.53 -6.91
N LEU A 28 -4.13 -4.00 -7.11
CA LEU A 28 -4.76 -4.00 -8.43
C LEU A 28 -5.04 -2.58 -8.93
N ILE A 29 -5.61 -1.71 -8.09
CA ILE A 29 -5.85 -0.30 -8.44
C ILE A 29 -4.52 0.41 -8.72
N HIS A 30 -3.52 0.24 -7.86
CA HIS A 30 -2.21 0.84 -8.02
C HIS A 30 -1.51 0.39 -9.30
N THR A 31 -1.62 -0.89 -9.65
CA THR A 31 -1.09 -1.45 -10.90
C THR A 31 -1.75 -0.81 -12.13
N GLU A 32 -3.08 -0.66 -12.12
CA GLU A 32 -3.79 0.04 -13.21
C GLU A 32 -3.38 1.53 -13.30
N LEU A 33 -3.21 2.22 -12.18
CA LEU A 33 -2.75 3.62 -12.17
C LEU A 33 -1.33 3.75 -12.71
N CYS A 34 -0.42 2.83 -12.36
CA CYS A 34 0.93 2.79 -12.91
C CYS A 34 0.90 2.58 -14.43
N HIS A 35 0.08 1.63 -14.90
CA HIS A 35 -0.06 1.34 -16.33
C HIS A 35 -0.60 2.55 -17.11
N ARG A 36 -1.63 3.24 -16.60
CA ARG A 36 -2.14 4.49 -17.21
C ARG A 36 -1.10 5.60 -17.24
N ALA A 37 -0.18 5.60 -16.28
CA ALA A 37 0.96 6.50 -16.24
C ALA A 37 2.19 6.00 -17.03
N ASN A 38 2.01 4.97 -17.88
CA ASN A 38 3.01 4.42 -18.78
C ASN A 38 4.24 3.82 -18.07
N PHE A 39 4.04 3.10 -16.95
CA PHE A 39 5.05 2.25 -16.32
C PHE A 39 4.41 1.05 -15.59
N SER A 40 5.23 0.17 -15.01
CA SER A 40 4.74 -0.86 -14.08
C SER A 40 5.67 -0.99 -12.87
N VAL A 41 5.14 -1.57 -11.79
CA VAL A 41 5.94 -2.07 -10.68
C VAL A 41 6.12 -3.58 -10.89
N GLU A 42 7.36 -4.04 -10.84
CA GLU A 42 7.74 -5.44 -10.99
C GLU A 42 7.53 -6.18 -9.65
N TRP A 43 6.26 -6.33 -9.27
CA TRP A 43 5.86 -6.89 -7.98
C TRP A 43 6.45 -8.27 -7.68
N GLU A 44 6.72 -9.08 -8.71
CA GLU A 44 7.37 -10.39 -8.55
C GLU A 44 8.82 -10.31 -8.06
N LYS A 45 9.45 -9.13 -8.12
CA LYS A 45 10.80 -8.88 -7.58
C LYS A 45 10.76 -8.33 -6.14
N THR A 46 9.57 -8.10 -5.59
CA THR A 46 9.38 -7.64 -4.21
C THR A 46 9.15 -8.82 -3.27
N THR A 47 9.28 -8.58 -1.98
CA THR A 47 8.85 -9.53 -0.94
C THR A 47 7.76 -8.91 -0.10
N LYS A 48 6.85 -9.73 0.43
CA LYS A 48 5.78 -9.24 1.33
C LYS A 48 6.37 -8.50 2.54
N PHE A 49 7.44 -9.04 3.14
CA PHE A 49 8.05 -8.46 4.32
C PHE A 49 8.65 -7.08 4.06
N ASP A 50 9.47 -6.93 3.01
CA ASP A 50 10.12 -5.66 2.71
C ASP A 50 9.12 -4.60 2.25
N TYR A 51 8.13 -5.01 1.43
CA TYR A 51 7.05 -4.14 1.01
C TYR A 51 6.22 -3.62 2.19
N LEU A 52 5.77 -4.51 3.09
CA LEU A 52 4.97 -4.11 4.25
C LEU A 52 5.80 -3.25 5.21
N THR A 53 7.10 -3.55 5.39
CA THR A 53 7.99 -2.72 6.19
C THR A 53 8.12 -1.31 5.63
N ALA A 54 8.28 -1.16 4.31
CA ALA A 54 8.33 0.13 3.66
C ALA A 54 6.98 0.86 3.70
N LEU A 55 5.87 0.13 3.54
CA LEU A 55 4.51 0.66 3.61
C LEU A 55 4.17 1.18 5.00
N SER A 56 4.50 0.44 6.07
CA SER A 56 4.31 0.89 7.45
C SER A 56 5.05 2.20 7.72
N LYS A 57 6.31 2.32 7.27
CA LYS A 57 7.08 3.57 7.38
C LYS A 57 6.46 4.72 6.59
N GLU A 58 5.93 4.44 5.39
CA GLU A 58 5.23 5.46 4.58
C GLU A 58 3.95 5.94 5.25
N ILE A 59 3.20 5.04 5.90
CA ILE A 59 2.01 5.39 6.68
C ILE A 59 2.44 6.22 7.90
N GLU A 60 3.40 5.77 8.70
CA GLU A 60 3.86 6.48 9.89
C GLU A 60 4.48 7.86 9.59
N LYS A 61 5.30 7.96 8.54
CA LYS A 61 6.05 9.17 8.17
C LYS A 61 6.04 9.39 6.64
N PRO A 62 4.93 9.88 6.05
CA PRO A 62 4.80 10.01 4.60
C PRO A 62 5.83 10.95 3.96
N ARG A 63 6.32 11.94 4.71
CA ARG A 63 7.33 12.91 4.24
C ARG A 63 8.68 12.26 3.93
N ASP A 64 9.00 11.15 4.59
CA ASP A 64 10.25 10.43 4.37
C ASP A 64 10.23 9.67 3.05
N LYS A 65 9.06 9.52 2.42
CA LYS A 65 8.89 8.87 1.11
C LYS A 65 9.55 7.48 1.08
N ALA A 66 9.45 6.75 2.19
CA ALA A 66 10.10 5.46 2.41
C ALA A 66 9.66 4.43 1.36
N LEU A 67 8.37 4.40 1.03
CA LEU A 67 7.84 3.48 0.03
C LEU A 67 8.17 3.93 -1.40
N ASN A 68 8.27 5.25 -1.67
CA ASN A 68 8.78 5.72 -2.96
C ASN A 68 10.21 5.24 -3.19
N THR A 69 11.06 5.37 -2.18
CA THR A 69 12.46 4.92 -2.23
C THR A 69 12.55 3.42 -2.50
N TYR A 70 11.77 2.62 -1.77
CA TYR A 70 11.69 1.17 -1.97
C TYR A 70 11.22 0.81 -3.38
N LEU A 71 10.06 1.32 -3.83
CA LEU A 71 9.45 0.93 -5.10
C LEU A 71 10.24 1.42 -6.32
N SER A 72 11.05 2.48 -6.19
CA SER A 72 11.86 3.00 -7.30
C SER A 72 12.78 1.96 -7.95
N GLN A 73 13.20 0.96 -7.17
CA GLN A 73 14.08 -0.14 -7.60
C GLN A 73 13.38 -1.16 -8.51
N PHE A 74 12.04 -1.14 -8.52
CA PHE A 74 11.19 -2.11 -9.23
C PHE A 74 10.34 -1.44 -10.31
N ILE A 75 10.66 -0.21 -10.72
CA ILE A 75 9.93 0.47 -11.80
C ILE A 75 10.43 -0.04 -13.15
N GLY A 76 9.52 -0.65 -13.92
CA GLY A 76 9.78 -1.15 -15.26
C GLY A 76 8.91 -0.52 -16.34
N SER A 77 9.06 -1.04 -17.56
CA SER A 77 8.18 -0.71 -18.69
C SER A 77 6.73 -1.14 -18.40
N PRO A 78 5.72 -0.50 -19.04
CA PRO A 78 4.34 -0.95 -18.93
C PRO A 78 4.20 -2.43 -19.29
N ARG A 79 3.38 -3.16 -18.53
CA ARG A 79 3.02 -4.55 -18.81
C ARG A 79 1.59 -4.63 -19.33
N SER A 80 1.29 -5.64 -20.17
CA SER A 80 -0.08 -5.91 -20.61
C SER A 80 -0.97 -6.23 -19.41
N ARG A 81 -2.25 -5.85 -19.47
CA ARG A 81 -3.25 -6.16 -18.45
C ARG A 81 -3.36 -7.66 -18.18
N ASP A 82 -3.20 -8.47 -19.23
CA ASP A 82 -3.30 -9.94 -19.15
C ASP A 82 -2.22 -10.56 -18.25
N SER A 83 -1.08 -9.87 -18.04
CA SER A 83 0.02 -10.40 -17.24
C SER A 83 -0.07 -10.05 -15.75
N TRP A 84 -1.02 -9.20 -15.32
CA TRP A 84 -1.07 -8.71 -13.94
C TRP A 84 -1.57 -9.77 -12.96
N GLY A 85 -2.52 -10.60 -13.39
CA GLY A 85 -3.12 -11.64 -12.55
C GLY A 85 -2.07 -12.60 -11.96
N GLY A 86 -1.02 -12.93 -12.72
CA GLY A 86 0.09 -13.75 -12.25
C GLY A 86 1.01 -13.00 -11.27
N ALA A 87 1.42 -11.78 -11.62
CA ALA A 87 2.37 -10.98 -10.83
C ALA A 87 1.81 -10.50 -9.48
N ILE A 88 0.51 -10.19 -9.40
CA ILE A 88 -0.13 -9.77 -8.15
C ILE A 88 -0.39 -10.98 -7.25
N LYS A 89 -0.83 -12.12 -7.82
CA LYS A 89 -1.06 -13.35 -7.06
C LYS A 89 0.22 -14.02 -6.56
N SER A 90 1.38 -13.73 -7.18
CA SER A 90 2.67 -14.29 -6.75
C SER A 90 3.21 -13.68 -5.46
N ILE A 91 2.61 -12.61 -4.92
CA ILE A 91 3.00 -12.07 -3.62
C ILE A 91 2.40 -12.95 -2.52
N GLN A 92 3.17 -13.93 -2.07
CA GLN A 92 2.79 -14.88 -1.03
C GLN A 92 2.29 -14.14 0.24
N GLY A 93 1.05 -14.42 0.65
CA GLY A 93 0.39 -13.75 1.78
C GLY A 93 -0.37 -12.45 1.45
N LEU A 94 -0.49 -12.07 0.18
CA LEU A 94 -1.55 -11.19 -0.35
C LEU A 94 -2.54 -11.96 -1.25
N ASP A 95 -2.37 -13.27 -1.37
CA ASP A 95 -3.24 -14.22 -2.08
C ASP A 95 -4.64 -14.39 -1.46
N GLY A 96 -4.82 -13.99 -0.20
CA GLY A 96 -6.09 -14.15 0.53
C GLY A 96 -6.29 -15.50 1.20
N ALA A 97 -5.22 -16.29 1.35
CA ALA A 97 -5.26 -17.58 2.04
C ALA A 97 -4.96 -17.49 3.55
N GLY A 98 -4.95 -16.29 4.15
CA GLY A 98 -4.71 -16.07 5.58
C GLY A 98 -6.00 -15.87 6.37
N GLU A 99 -6.12 -16.49 7.55
CA GLU A 99 -7.35 -16.55 8.37
C GLU A 99 -7.56 -15.38 9.34
N THR A 100 -6.55 -14.53 9.59
CA THR A 100 -6.64 -13.55 10.68
C THR A 100 -6.96 -12.15 10.19
N ASN A 101 -8.22 -11.76 10.32
CA ASN A 101 -8.61 -10.35 10.37
C ASN A 101 -8.14 -9.79 11.72
N ASN A 102 -7.18 -8.88 11.72
CA ASN A 102 -6.82 -8.13 12.92
C ASN A 102 -7.57 -6.80 12.91
N VAL A 103 -8.37 -6.59 13.95
CA VAL A 103 -8.98 -5.29 14.27
C VAL A 103 -8.22 -4.80 15.50
N ASP A 104 -7.48 -3.70 15.38
CA ASP A 104 -6.64 -3.15 16.48
C ASP A 104 -7.46 -2.71 17.70
N GLY A 105 -8.79 -2.57 17.55
CA GLY A 105 -9.74 -2.37 18.62
C GLY A 105 -11.00 -1.67 18.13
N ASP A 106 -11.94 -1.44 19.05
CA ASP A 106 -13.11 -0.61 18.77
C ASP A 106 -12.73 0.87 18.87
N TYR A 107 -13.27 1.72 17.99
CA TYR A 107 -13.11 3.17 18.08
C TYR A 107 -13.72 3.75 19.36
N SER A 108 -14.61 3.02 20.03
CA SER A 108 -15.08 3.37 21.38
C SER A 108 -14.00 3.30 22.46
N ASP A 109 -12.88 2.61 22.20
CA ASP A 109 -11.73 2.60 23.10
C ASP A 109 -10.98 3.94 23.03
N GLU A 110 -10.83 4.59 24.18
CA GLU A 110 -10.16 5.88 24.30
C GLU A 110 -8.70 5.86 23.85
N GLN A 111 -8.00 4.73 23.96
CA GLN A 111 -6.64 4.59 23.48
C GLN A 111 -6.61 4.54 21.95
N VAL A 112 -7.44 3.69 21.34
CA VAL A 112 -7.54 3.52 19.89
C VAL A 112 -7.98 4.83 19.21
N SER A 113 -8.96 5.53 19.80
CA SER A 113 -9.44 6.81 19.30
C SER A 113 -8.37 7.91 19.37
N ARG A 114 -7.57 7.95 20.44
CA ARG A 114 -6.45 8.90 20.59
C ARG A 114 -5.34 8.64 19.58
N GLU A 115 -4.94 7.40 19.39
CA GLU A 115 -3.91 7.01 18.42
C GLU A 115 -4.34 7.37 16.99
N TYR A 116 -5.59 7.04 16.63
CA TYR A 116 -6.18 7.42 15.34
C TYR A 116 -6.23 8.95 15.15
N SER A 117 -6.65 9.69 16.18
CA SER A 117 -6.77 11.15 16.10
C SER A 117 -5.41 11.84 16.00
N ALA A 118 -4.41 11.38 16.77
CA ALA A 118 -3.03 11.88 16.68
C ALA A 118 -2.42 11.61 15.31
N TYR A 119 -2.64 10.40 14.78
CA TYR A 119 -2.22 10.03 13.44
C TYR A 119 -2.88 10.92 12.36
N LYS A 120 -4.20 11.18 12.47
CA LYS A 120 -4.95 12.06 11.58
C LYS A 120 -4.45 13.52 11.63
N LEU A 121 -4.18 14.04 12.82
CA LEU A 121 -3.66 15.41 13.03
C LEU A 121 -2.26 15.61 12.44
N GLU A 122 -1.35 14.65 12.62
CA GLU A 122 -0.01 14.73 12.01
C GLU A 122 -0.10 14.78 10.49
N ARG A 123 -1.12 14.16 9.89
CA ARG A 123 -1.41 14.20 8.45
C ARG A 123 -2.11 15.49 8.00
N GLU A 124 -3.06 16.03 8.76
CA GLU A 124 -3.76 17.29 8.41
C GLU A 124 -2.84 18.51 8.52
N ARG A 125 -1.82 18.47 9.39
CA ARG A 125 -0.76 19.50 9.46
C ARG A 125 0.14 19.56 8.21
N ILE A 126 -0.21 18.82 7.16
CA ILE A 126 0.52 18.65 5.90
C ILE A 126 -0.27 19.26 4.70
N GLU A 127 -1.54 19.68 4.88
CA GLU A 127 -2.27 20.56 3.94
C GLU A 127 -1.98 22.04 4.24
#